data_AF-A0A6N8NRG4-F1
#
_entry.id   AF-A0A6N8NRG4-F1
#
_cell.length_a   1.000
_cell.length_b   1.000
_cell.length_c   1.000
_cell.angle_alpha   90.00
_cell.angle_beta   90.00
_cell.angle_gamma   90.00
#
_symmetry.space_group_name_H-M   'P 1'
#
loop_
_entity.id
_entity.type
_entity.pdbx_description
1 polymer ?
#
loop_
_entity_poly.entity_id
_entity_poly.type
_entity_poly.pdbx_seq_one_letter_code
_entity_poly.pdbx_strand_id
1 'polypeptide(L)'
;ASKTGLFAKSGVAADAVNVPGGWNNDTFVPFDYGYFAFVYDKNKLKNPPQSLKELVESDQNWRVIYQDPRTSTPGLGLLLWMQKVYGDNAPQAWQKLAKKTVTVTKGWSEAYGLFLKGESDLVLSYTTSPAYHILEEKKDNYAAANFSEGHYLQVEVAARTAASKQPELAQKFLQFMVSPAFQN
;
A
#
# COMPACT_ATOMS: atom_id res chain seq x y z
N ALA A 1 1.05 0.06 19.10
CA ALA A 1 -0.28 -0.56 19.23
C ALA A 1 -0.40 -1.43 20.48
N SER A 2 0.42 -2.46 20.72
CA SER A 2 0.24 -3.38 21.88
C SER A 2 0.24 -2.71 23.26
N LYS A 3 0.94 -1.57 23.43
CA LYS A 3 0.96 -0.79 24.67
C LYS A 3 -0.37 -0.12 25.04
N THR A 4 -1.35 -0.08 24.13
CA THR A 4 -2.64 0.57 24.40
C THR A 4 -3.57 -0.29 25.25
N GLY A 5 -3.30 -1.60 25.39
CA GLY A 5 -4.19 -2.54 26.07
C GLY A 5 -5.51 -2.81 25.33
N LEU A 6 -5.67 -2.31 24.10
CA LEU A 6 -6.92 -2.44 23.33
C LEU A 6 -7.08 -3.79 22.62
N PHE A 7 -5.99 -4.54 22.49
CA PHE A 7 -5.95 -5.80 21.74
C PHE A 7 -5.53 -6.94 22.65
N ALA A 8 -6.01 -8.14 22.33
CA ALA A 8 -5.69 -9.34 23.07
C ALA A 8 -5.10 -10.41 22.15
N LYS A 9 -4.35 -11.35 22.74
CA LYS A 9 -3.60 -12.38 22.02
C LYS A 9 -4.49 -13.12 21.01
N SER A 10 -4.01 -13.28 19.79
CA SER A 10 -4.78 -13.81 18.66
C SER A 10 -5.14 -15.28 18.85
N GLY A 11 -4.25 -16.07 19.48
CA GLY A 11 -4.37 -17.53 19.56
C GLY A 11 -4.03 -18.25 18.25
N VAL A 12 -3.55 -17.53 17.24
CA VAL A 12 -3.08 -18.09 15.97
C VAL A 12 -1.60 -18.47 16.10
N ALA A 13 -1.24 -19.66 15.63
CA ALA A 13 0.14 -20.13 15.66
C ALA A 13 1.03 -19.30 14.72
N ALA A 14 2.26 -18.99 15.14
CA ALA A 14 3.15 -18.10 14.39
C ALA A 14 3.60 -18.69 13.04
N ASP A 15 3.62 -20.01 12.91
CA ASP A 15 3.94 -20.75 11.69
C ASP A 15 2.76 -20.84 10.70
N ALA A 16 1.56 -20.39 11.10
CA ALA A 16 0.39 -20.31 10.21
C ALA A 16 0.46 -19.13 9.23
N VAL A 17 1.42 -18.21 9.40
CA VAL A 17 1.58 -17.03 8.55
C VAL A 17 2.98 -16.97 7.95
N ASN A 18 3.07 -16.59 6.67
CA ASN A 18 4.33 -16.44 5.96
C ASN A 18 4.32 -15.14 5.16
N VAL A 19 5.11 -14.16 5.62
CA VAL A 19 5.26 -12.84 4.99
C VAL A 19 6.74 -12.49 4.85
N PRO A 20 7.12 -11.64 3.87
CA PRO A 20 8.50 -11.20 3.72
C PRO A 20 9.08 -10.63 5.01
N GLY A 21 10.27 -11.09 5.40
CA GLY A 21 10.94 -10.69 6.65
C GLY A 21 10.49 -11.46 7.90
N GLY A 22 9.54 -12.38 7.78
CA GLY A 22 8.98 -13.16 8.87
C GLY A 22 8.00 -12.38 9.75
N TRP A 23 7.30 -13.08 10.63
CA TRP A 23 6.33 -12.47 11.54
C TRP A 23 6.39 -13.10 12.93
N ASN A 24 6.67 -12.28 13.94
CA ASN A 24 6.70 -12.72 15.34
C ASN A 24 5.86 -11.76 16.18
N ASN A 25 4.54 -11.99 16.20
CA ASN A 25 3.60 -11.20 16.98
C ASN A 25 2.45 -12.09 17.48
N ASP A 26 2.17 -12.06 18.77
CA ASP A 26 1.12 -12.89 19.39
C ASP A 26 -0.27 -12.25 19.38
N THR A 27 -0.40 -11.05 18.81
CA THR A 27 -1.61 -10.22 18.86
C THR A 27 -2.13 -9.87 17.46
N PHE A 28 -1.26 -9.39 16.58
CA PHE A 28 -1.59 -8.99 15.21
C PHE A 28 -1.29 -10.13 14.23
N VAL A 29 -2.29 -10.55 13.47
CA VAL A 29 -2.22 -11.67 12.53
C VAL A 29 -2.24 -11.11 11.10
N PRO A 30 -1.19 -11.34 10.29
CA PRO A 30 -1.19 -11.00 8.88
C PRO A 30 -2.27 -11.75 8.11
N PHE A 31 -2.89 -11.09 7.15
CA PHE A 31 -3.81 -11.74 6.20
C PHE A 31 -3.38 -11.53 4.74
N ASP A 32 -2.70 -10.43 4.44
CA ASP A 32 -2.03 -10.24 3.15
C ASP A 32 -0.77 -9.38 3.26
N TYR A 33 -0.07 -9.27 2.14
CA TYR A 33 1.02 -8.32 1.99
C TYR A 33 1.10 -7.81 0.55
N GLY A 34 1.72 -6.65 0.38
CA GLY A 34 1.95 -6.05 -0.92
C GLY A 34 3.06 -5.01 -0.87
N TYR A 35 3.44 -4.51 -2.04
CA TYR A 35 4.45 -3.46 -2.14
C TYR A 35 3.84 -2.23 -2.79
N PHE A 36 4.06 -1.06 -2.19
CA PHE A 36 3.56 0.20 -2.77
C PHE A 36 4.31 0.54 -4.05
N ALA A 37 3.59 0.97 -5.07
CA ALA A 37 4.14 1.39 -6.35
C ALA A 37 3.24 2.43 -7.01
N PHE A 38 3.81 3.26 -7.88
CA PHE A 38 3.01 4.13 -8.73
C PHE A 38 2.53 3.35 -9.95
N VAL A 39 1.22 3.29 -10.15
CA VAL A 39 0.59 2.66 -11.32
C VAL A 39 0.37 3.70 -12.40
N TYR A 40 0.56 3.29 -13.65
CA TYR A 40 0.38 4.12 -14.84
C TYR A 40 -0.25 3.31 -15.99
N ASP A 41 -0.75 4.02 -17.00
CA ASP A 41 -1.26 3.43 -18.24
C ASP A 41 -0.18 3.52 -19.34
N LYS A 42 0.37 2.37 -19.77
CA LYS A 42 1.39 2.26 -20.84
C LYS A 42 0.92 2.84 -22.18
N ASN A 43 -0.38 2.94 -22.40
CA ASN A 43 -0.90 3.55 -23.62
C ASN A 43 -0.71 5.07 -23.62
N LYS A 44 -0.80 5.70 -22.45
CA LYS A 44 -0.73 7.16 -22.27
C LYS A 44 0.67 7.64 -21.91
N LEU A 45 1.41 6.86 -21.13
CA LEU A 45 2.71 7.26 -20.59
C LEU A 45 3.78 6.25 -21.00
N LYS A 46 4.58 6.64 -22.00
CA LYS A 46 5.57 5.78 -22.67
C LYS A 46 6.87 5.63 -21.88
N ASN A 47 7.30 6.69 -21.22
CA ASN A 47 8.54 6.75 -20.46
C ASN A 47 8.21 7.07 -19.00
N PRO A 48 7.82 6.08 -18.18
CA PRO A 48 7.59 6.27 -16.75
C PRO A 48 8.90 6.52 -16.01
N PRO A 49 8.84 7.19 -14.85
CA PRO A 49 9.97 7.25 -13.95
C PRO A 49 10.42 5.84 -13.55
N GLN A 50 11.72 5.67 -13.42
CA GLN A 50 12.40 4.41 -13.09
C GLN A 50 12.94 4.42 -11.65
N SER A 51 12.67 5.50 -10.90
CA SER A 51 13.05 5.67 -9.51
C SER A 51 12.13 6.67 -8.80
N LEU A 52 12.07 6.58 -7.47
CA LEU A 52 11.34 7.58 -6.67
C LEU A 52 12.01 8.95 -6.81
N LYS A 53 13.34 8.98 -6.92
CA LYS A 53 14.08 10.20 -7.23
C LYS A 53 13.68 10.82 -8.55
N GLU A 54 13.62 10.03 -9.62
CA GLU A 54 13.21 10.55 -10.93
C GLU A 54 11.78 11.10 -10.90
N LEU A 55 10.83 10.37 -10.29
CA LEU A 55 9.44 10.84 -10.14
C LEU A 55 9.39 12.23 -9.49
N VAL A 56 10.18 12.44 -8.44
CA VAL A 56 10.19 13.68 -7.66
C VAL A 56 10.97 14.80 -8.37
N GLU A 57 12.16 14.49 -8.92
CA GLU A 57 13.16 15.49 -9.28
C GLU A 57 13.22 15.83 -10.77
N SER A 58 12.71 14.95 -11.64
CA SER A 58 12.70 15.18 -13.09
C SER A 58 11.90 16.43 -13.48
N ASP A 59 12.31 17.11 -14.55
CA ASP A 59 11.55 18.22 -15.14
C ASP A 59 10.34 17.76 -15.96
N GLN A 60 10.13 16.44 -16.09
CA GLN A 60 8.93 15.89 -16.70
C GLN A 60 7.68 16.29 -15.90
N ASN A 61 6.67 16.81 -16.60
CA ASN A 61 5.42 17.31 -16.02
C ASN A 61 4.41 16.18 -15.72
N TRP A 62 4.86 15.11 -15.05
CA TRP A 62 3.97 14.03 -14.64
C TRP A 62 2.97 14.52 -13.60
N ARG A 63 1.70 14.18 -13.82
CA ARG A 63 0.59 14.41 -12.90
C ARG A 63 0.45 13.22 -11.96
N VAL A 64 0.50 13.47 -10.65
CA VAL A 64 0.51 12.42 -9.62
C VAL A 64 -0.68 12.59 -8.67
N ILE A 65 -1.32 11.47 -8.33
CA ILE A 65 -2.30 11.38 -7.25
C ILE A 65 -1.81 10.38 -6.20
N TYR A 66 -1.99 10.70 -4.92
CA TYR A 66 -1.74 9.79 -3.80
C TYR A 66 -2.72 10.07 -2.65
N GLN A 67 -2.66 9.26 -1.60
CA GLN A 67 -3.59 9.35 -0.47
C GLN A 67 -2.97 10.07 0.73
N ASP A 68 -3.82 10.64 1.58
CA ASP A 68 -3.43 11.31 2.82
C ASP A 68 -2.86 10.30 3.83
N PRO A 69 -1.61 10.50 4.31
CA PRO A 69 -0.96 9.56 5.22
C PRO A 69 -1.59 9.48 6.61
N ARG A 70 -2.50 10.41 6.95
CA ARG A 70 -3.18 10.43 8.24
C ARG A 70 -4.41 9.54 8.28
N THR A 71 -4.93 9.15 7.12
CA THR A 71 -6.17 8.37 7.01
C THR A 71 -6.04 7.12 6.15
N SER A 72 -5.02 7.03 5.29
CA SER A 72 -4.82 5.92 4.36
C SER A 72 -3.51 5.20 4.61
N THR A 73 -3.55 3.86 4.71
CA THR A 73 -2.36 3.01 4.81
C THR A 73 -1.44 3.14 3.59
N PRO A 74 -1.92 3.17 2.33
CA PRO A 74 -1.14 3.63 1.17
C PRO A 74 -0.44 4.97 1.35
N GLY A 75 -1.20 5.99 1.78
CA GLY A 75 -0.64 7.32 2.03
C GLY A 75 0.52 7.28 3.04
N LEU A 76 0.32 6.57 4.15
CA LEU A 76 1.36 6.37 5.17
C LEU A 76 2.55 5.59 4.60
N GLY A 77 2.29 4.62 3.73
CA GLY A 77 3.30 3.89 2.97
C GLY A 77 4.21 4.80 2.16
N LEU A 78 3.66 5.73 1.39
CA LEU A 78 4.45 6.70 0.63
C LEU A 78 5.19 7.68 1.54
N LEU A 79 4.59 8.09 2.66
CA LEU A 79 5.29 8.90 3.68
C LEU A 79 6.58 8.22 4.14
N LEU A 80 6.48 6.94 4.52
CA LEU A 80 7.63 6.15 4.97
C LEU A 80 8.60 5.83 3.83
N TRP A 81 8.11 5.62 2.62
CA TRP A 81 8.94 5.37 1.44
C TRP A 81 9.79 6.59 1.07
N MET A 82 9.17 7.78 1.05
CA MET A 82 9.88 9.05 0.87
C MET A 82 10.93 9.27 1.97
N GLN A 83 10.58 8.97 3.23
CA GLN A 83 11.54 9.05 4.34
C GLN A 83 12.72 8.07 4.15
N LYS A 84 12.48 6.85 3.67
CA LYS A 84 13.54 5.86 3.42
C LYS A 84 14.49 6.28 2.32
N VAL A 85 14.00 6.90 1.25
CA VAL A 85 14.83 7.30 0.10
C VAL A 85 15.57 8.62 0.35
N TYR A 86 14.93 9.58 1.03
CA TYR A 86 15.48 10.94 1.18
C TYR A 86 16.01 11.28 2.57
N GLY A 87 15.65 10.53 3.62
CA GLY A 87 16.03 10.86 4.99
C GLY A 87 15.64 12.28 5.37
N ASP A 88 16.60 13.05 5.89
CA ASP A 88 16.39 14.44 6.32
C ASP A 88 16.04 15.40 5.16
N ASN A 89 16.29 15.01 3.91
CA ASN A 89 15.93 15.79 2.73
C ASN A 89 14.48 15.57 2.27
N ALA A 90 13.71 14.71 2.96
CA ALA A 90 12.31 14.44 2.62
C ALA A 90 11.43 15.72 2.54
N PRO A 91 11.58 16.75 3.41
CA PRO A 91 10.81 17.98 3.28
C PRO A 91 11.00 18.69 1.93
N GLN A 92 12.23 18.73 1.41
CA GLN A 92 12.52 19.32 0.10
C GLN A 92 11.97 18.46 -1.04
N ALA A 93 12.08 17.13 -0.92
CA ALA A 93 11.52 16.18 -1.88
C ALA A 93 9.99 16.31 -1.97
N TRP A 94 9.30 16.48 -0.84
CA TRP A 94 7.86 16.72 -0.81
C TRP A 94 7.47 18.03 -1.50
N GLN A 95 8.24 19.11 -1.33
CA GLN A 95 7.97 20.37 -2.07
C GLN A 95 8.12 20.19 -3.58
N LYS A 96 9.07 19.37 -4.04
CA LYS A 96 9.21 19.05 -5.47
C LYS A 96 8.03 18.21 -5.97
N LEU A 97 7.65 17.16 -5.24
CA LEU A 97 6.51 16.31 -5.60
C LEU A 97 5.18 17.07 -5.57
N ALA A 98 5.02 18.05 -4.66
CA ALA A 98 3.84 18.89 -4.58
C ALA A 98 3.56 19.65 -5.88
N LYS A 99 4.60 20.08 -6.61
CA LYS A 99 4.46 20.74 -7.92
C LYS A 99 3.86 19.83 -9.01
N LYS A 100 3.95 18.51 -8.81
CA LYS A 100 3.43 17.45 -9.69
C LYS A 100 2.10 16.86 -9.20
N THR A 101 1.67 17.24 -7.99
CA THR A 101 0.51 16.65 -7.32
C THR A 101 -0.77 17.29 -7.84
N VAL A 102 -1.68 16.48 -8.39
CA VAL A 102 -3.02 16.93 -8.81
C VAL A 102 -3.93 17.05 -7.59
N THR A 103 -3.99 16.02 -6.76
CA THR A 103 -4.77 16.01 -5.52
C THR A 103 -4.27 14.95 -4.55
N VAL A 104 -4.68 15.08 -3.28
CA VAL A 104 -4.42 14.13 -2.20
C VAL A 104 -5.77 13.67 -1.62
N THR A 105 -6.13 12.42 -1.84
CA THR A 105 -7.45 11.88 -1.43
C THR A 105 -7.41 11.29 -0.02
N LYS A 106 -8.56 11.13 0.64
CA LYS A 106 -8.60 10.50 1.98
C LYS A 106 -8.31 9.00 1.94
N GLY A 107 -8.64 8.34 0.83
CA GLY A 107 -8.54 6.90 0.68
C GLY A 107 -8.18 6.47 -0.74
N TRP A 108 -7.77 5.21 -0.85
CA TRP A 108 -7.24 4.64 -2.09
C TRP A 108 -8.28 4.56 -3.20
N SER A 109 -9.51 4.14 -2.90
CA SER A 109 -10.56 3.95 -3.92
C SER A 109 -10.88 5.22 -4.69
N GLU A 110 -10.89 6.37 -4.01
CA GLU A 110 -11.10 7.68 -4.65
C GLU A 110 -9.93 8.04 -5.58
N ALA A 111 -8.69 7.90 -5.09
CA ALA A 111 -7.49 8.18 -5.88
C ALA A 111 -7.42 7.30 -7.14
N TYR A 112 -7.65 5.99 -6.99
CA TYR A 112 -7.61 5.05 -8.10
C TYR A 112 -8.74 5.32 -9.10
N GLY A 113 -9.94 5.64 -8.61
CA GLY A 113 -11.06 6.03 -9.46
C GLY A 113 -10.79 7.29 -10.30
N LEU A 114 -10.12 8.31 -9.73
CA LEU A 114 -9.69 9.51 -10.48
C LEU A 114 -8.63 9.16 -11.54
N PHE A 115 -7.66 8.32 -11.18
CA PHE A 115 -6.65 7.85 -12.13
C PHE A 115 -7.26 7.12 -13.33
N LEU A 116 -8.21 6.20 -13.10
CA LEU A 116 -8.89 5.48 -14.19
C LEU A 116 -9.68 6.41 -15.12
N LYS A 117 -10.11 7.58 -14.63
CA LYS A 117 -10.77 8.64 -15.42
C LYS A 117 -9.77 9.54 -16.17
N GLY A 118 -8.46 9.39 -15.94
CA GLY A 118 -7.41 10.13 -16.63
C GLY A 118 -6.99 11.45 -15.95
N GLU A 119 -7.39 11.65 -14.70
CA GLU A 119 -7.07 12.86 -13.93
C GLU A 119 -5.56 12.98 -13.61
N SER A 120 -4.83 11.88 -13.64
CA SER A 120 -3.38 11.84 -13.43
C SER A 120 -2.69 10.85 -14.37
N ASP A 121 -1.37 10.98 -14.47
CA ASP A 121 -0.54 10.05 -15.25
C ASP A 121 -0.06 8.87 -14.39
N LEU A 122 0.11 9.12 -13.08
CA LEU A 122 0.43 8.10 -12.09
C LEU A 122 -0.46 8.21 -10.85
N VAL A 123 -0.67 7.07 -10.17
CA VAL A 123 -1.33 7.00 -8.86
C VAL A 123 -0.58 6.08 -7.91
N LEU A 124 -0.45 6.48 -6.64
CA LEU A 124 0.06 5.58 -5.62
C LEU A 124 -0.91 4.42 -5.40
N SER A 125 -0.42 3.20 -5.61
CA SER A 125 -1.16 1.95 -5.48
C SER A 125 -0.18 0.82 -5.14
N TYR A 126 -0.40 -0.39 -5.67
CA TYR A 126 0.37 -1.59 -5.38
C TYR A 126 0.98 -2.19 -6.64
N THR A 127 2.09 -2.92 -6.48
CA THR A 127 2.68 -3.73 -7.56
C THR A 127 1.72 -4.78 -8.11
N THR A 128 0.74 -5.21 -7.31
CA THR A 128 -0.30 -6.19 -7.67
C THR A 128 -1.52 -5.58 -8.35
N SER A 129 -1.69 -4.24 -8.37
CA SER A 129 -2.86 -3.60 -8.98
C SER A 129 -3.08 -3.94 -10.46
N PRO A 130 -2.04 -4.07 -11.32
CA PRO A 130 -2.23 -4.52 -12.70
C PRO A 130 -2.91 -5.89 -12.85
N ALA A 131 -2.76 -6.79 -11.88
CA ALA A 131 -3.35 -8.13 -11.94
C ALA A 131 -4.89 -8.08 -12.05
N TYR A 132 -5.53 -7.15 -11.34
CA TYR A 132 -6.98 -6.92 -11.44
C TYR A 132 -7.40 -6.63 -12.89
N HIS A 133 -6.72 -5.70 -13.57
CA HIS A 133 -7.09 -5.33 -14.93
C HIS A 133 -6.86 -6.47 -15.93
N ILE A 134 -5.82 -7.28 -15.72
CA ILE A 134 -5.53 -8.45 -16.57
C ILE A 134 -6.61 -9.52 -16.40
N LEU A 135 -6.97 -9.84 -15.16
CA LEU A 135 -7.89 -10.93 -14.83
C LEU A 135 -9.34 -10.54 -15.08
N GLU A 136 -9.77 -9.37 -14.61
CA GLU A 136 -11.18 -8.96 -14.60
C GLU A 136 -11.55 -8.18 -15.87
N GLU A 137 -10.70 -7.27 -16.33
CA GLU A 137 -11.00 -6.39 -17.46
C GLU A 137 -10.36 -6.84 -18.79
N LYS A 138 -9.53 -7.88 -18.77
CA LYS A 138 -8.73 -8.35 -19.92
C LYS A 138 -7.87 -7.25 -20.54
N LYS A 139 -7.36 -6.35 -19.69
CA LYS A 139 -6.51 -5.21 -20.06
C LYS A 139 -5.11 -5.38 -19.51
N ASP A 140 -4.13 -5.27 -20.38
CA ASP A 140 -2.70 -5.40 -20.05
C ASP A 140 -1.96 -4.05 -20.05
N ASN A 141 -2.67 -2.94 -20.28
CA ASN A 141 -2.06 -1.63 -20.45
C ASN A 141 -1.66 -0.96 -19.13
N TYR A 142 -2.26 -1.33 -18.00
CA TYR A 142 -1.84 -0.84 -16.69
C TYR A 142 -0.58 -1.55 -16.20
N ALA A 143 0.34 -0.79 -15.63
CA ALA A 143 1.59 -1.32 -15.08
C ALA A 143 1.99 -0.56 -13.81
N ALA A 144 2.72 -1.22 -12.93
CA ALA A 144 3.37 -0.59 -11.79
C ALA A 144 4.80 -0.19 -12.19
N ALA A 145 5.18 1.07 -11.96
CA ALA A 145 6.51 1.55 -12.25
C ALA A 145 7.53 0.92 -11.29
N ASN A 146 8.54 0.25 -11.82
CA ASN A 146 9.58 -0.41 -11.03
C ASN A 146 10.64 0.63 -10.64
N PHE A 147 10.68 1.00 -9.36
CA PHE A 147 11.62 2.00 -8.87
C PHE A 147 12.90 1.35 -8.35
N SER A 148 14.05 1.88 -8.81
CA SER A 148 15.37 1.28 -8.57
C SER A 148 15.80 1.26 -7.09
N GLU A 149 15.26 2.14 -6.25
CA GLU A 149 15.49 2.12 -4.80
C GLU A 149 14.76 0.96 -4.10
N GLY A 150 13.89 0.24 -4.81
CA GLY A 150 13.01 -0.77 -4.27
C GLY A 150 11.68 -0.20 -3.76
N HIS A 151 10.78 -1.10 -3.39
CA HIS A 151 9.41 -0.77 -3.00
C HIS A 151 9.18 -1.01 -1.50
N TYR A 152 8.33 -0.19 -0.89
CA TYR A 152 8.02 -0.30 0.53
C TYR A 152 6.93 -1.37 0.77
N LEU A 153 7.24 -2.34 1.64
CA LEU A 153 6.34 -3.43 2.02
C LEU A 153 5.20 -2.94 2.93
N GLN A 154 3.98 -3.39 2.63
CA GLN A 154 2.85 -3.40 3.54
C GLN A 154 2.53 -4.84 3.91
N VAL A 155 2.30 -5.08 5.20
CA VAL A 155 1.66 -6.29 5.71
C VAL A 155 0.38 -5.83 6.41
N GLU A 156 -0.78 -6.23 5.91
CA GLU A 156 -2.05 -5.92 6.56
C GLU A 156 -2.34 -6.94 7.65
N VAL A 157 -2.83 -6.45 8.79
CA VAL A 157 -3.02 -7.26 9.99
C VAL A 157 -4.41 -7.08 10.57
N ALA A 158 -4.93 -8.16 11.16
CA ALA A 158 -6.11 -8.11 12.01
C ALA A 158 -5.74 -8.47 13.45
N ALA A 159 -6.52 -7.95 14.39
CA ALA A 159 -6.42 -8.30 15.80
C ALA A 159 -7.80 -8.25 16.44
N ARG A 160 -8.02 -9.11 17.44
CA ARG A 160 -9.24 -9.04 18.25
C ARG A 160 -9.10 -7.99 19.33
N THR A 161 -10.19 -7.27 19.61
CA THR A 161 -10.23 -6.30 20.70
C THR A 161 -10.25 -7.03 22.04
N ALA A 162 -9.53 -6.48 23.03
CA ALA A 162 -9.53 -7.01 24.39
C ALA A 162 -10.92 -6.92 25.04
N ALA A 163 -11.71 -5.92 24.67
CA ALA A 163 -13.07 -5.68 25.15
C ALA A 163 -14.16 -6.39 24.33
N SER A 164 -13.80 -7.31 23.42
CA SER A 164 -14.78 -8.04 22.61
C SER A 164 -15.78 -8.78 23.51
N LYS A 165 -17.07 -8.62 23.23
CA LYS A 165 -18.15 -9.40 23.88
C LYS A 165 -18.24 -10.84 23.34
N GLN A 166 -17.48 -11.16 22.31
CA GLN A 166 -17.43 -12.47 21.67
C GLN A 166 -15.97 -12.88 21.42
N PRO A 167 -15.15 -13.05 22.48
CA PRO A 167 -13.72 -13.30 22.32
C PRO A 167 -13.42 -14.63 21.61
N GLU A 168 -14.21 -15.67 21.86
CA GLU A 168 -14.04 -16.99 21.21
C GLU A 168 -14.36 -16.91 19.72
N LEU A 169 -15.41 -16.17 19.34
CA LEU A 169 -15.77 -15.98 17.93
C LEU A 169 -14.70 -15.17 17.19
N ALA A 170 -14.20 -14.10 17.82
CA ALA A 170 -13.14 -13.29 17.25
C ALA A 170 -11.85 -14.11 17.04
N GLN A 171 -11.49 -14.98 17.99
CA GLN A 171 -10.36 -15.89 17.83
C GLN A 171 -10.59 -16.91 16.70
N LYS A 172 -11.79 -17.51 16.59
CA LYS A 172 -12.13 -18.41 15.48
C LYS A 172 -12.03 -17.70 14.13
N PHE A 173 -12.44 -16.44 14.05
CA PHE A 173 -12.31 -15.63 12.85
C PHE A 173 -10.84 -15.44 12.45
N LEU A 174 -9.97 -15.07 13.40
CA LEU A 174 -8.54 -14.93 13.12
C LEU A 174 -7.89 -16.26 12.67
N GLN A 175 -8.33 -17.39 13.22
CA GLN A 175 -7.87 -18.71 12.79
C GLN A 175 -8.36 -19.09 11.38
N PHE A 176 -9.60 -18.72 11.05
CA PHE A 176 -10.16 -18.90 9.71
C PHE A 176 -9.46 -18.01 8.68
N MET A 177 -9.11 -16.78 9.06
CA MET A 177 -8.45 -15.80 8.19
C MET A 177 -7.12 -16.32 7.64
N VAL A 178 -6.38 -17.12 8.41
CA VAL A 178 -5.11 -17.73 7.95
C VAL A 178 -5.30 -19.12 7.32
N SER A 179 -6.54 -19.54 7.06
CA SER A 179 -6.84 -20.83 6.42
C SER A 179 -6.92 -20.70 4.89
N PRO A 180 -6.75 -21.81 4.14
CA PRO A 180 -6.89 -21.78 2.68
C PRO A 180 -8.26 -21.28 2.18
N ALA A 181 -9.31 -21.44 2.99
CA ALA A 181 -10.65 -20.97 2.60
C ALA A 181 -10.79 -19.45 2.57
N PHE A 182 -9.89 -18.73 3.26
CA PHE A 182 -9.80 -17.27 3.19
C PHE A 182 -8.68 -16.80 2.25
N GLN A 183 -7.53 -17.49 2.26
CA GLN A 183 -6.32 -17.05 1.56
C GLN A 183 -6.28 -17.36 0.06
N ASN A 184 -7.15 -18.24 -0.45
CA ASN A 184 -7.22 -18.63 -1.87
C ASN A 184 -8.31 -17.86 -2.62
#